data_AF-A0A9D1CWD4-F1
#
_entry.id   AF-A0A9D1CWD4-F1
#
_cell.length_a   1.000
_cell.length_b   1.000
_cell.length_c   1.000
_cell.angle_alpha   90.00
_cell.angle_beta   90.00
_cell.angle_gamma   90.00
#
_symmetry.space_group_name_H-M   'P 1'
#
loop_
_entity.id
_entity.type
_entity.pdbx_description
1 polymer ?
#
loop_
_entity_poly.entity_id
_entity_poly.type
_entity_poly.pdbx_seq_one_letter_code
_entity_poly.pdbx_strand_id
1 'polypeptide(L)'
;MLKKMVARAGFGLVAGVALEHVIALVTSVALNLGYYSPCLVSLPERVGGEINAVLWQMGASALLCAVIGAASVFLGMRNWRARTRWLAFGMPVVVCLLAIVLLYLL
;
A
#
# COMPACT_ATOMS: atom_id res chain seq x y z
N MET A 1 3.90 5.49 -22.49
CA MET A 1 3.61 4.61 -21.34
C MET A 1 4.04 5.23 -20.02
N LEU A 2 5.28 5.72 -19.91
CA LEU A 2 5.81 6.33 -18.68
C LEU A 2 4.90 7.42 -18.07
N LYS A 3 4.45 8.40 -18.87
CA LYS A 3 3.52 9.45 -18.40
C LYS A 3 2.25 8.89 -17.75
N LYS A 4 1.68 7.81 -18.32
CA LYS A 4 0.48 7.15 -17.76
C LYS A 4 0.80 6.39 -16.47
N MET A 5 1.98 5.76 -16.39
CA MET A 5 2.44 5.07 -15.17
C MET A 5 2.61 6.07 -14.03
N VAL A 6 3.28 7.19 -14.27
CA VAL A 6 3.50 8.24 -13.26
C VAL A 6 2.16 8.82 -12.78
N ALA A 7 1.24 9.13 -13.69
CA ALA A 7 -0.08 9.65 -13.33
C ALA A 7 -0.89 8.66 -12.45
N ARG A 8 -0.90 7.38 -12.82
CA ARG A 8 -1.60 6.35 -12.02
C ARG A 8 -0.88 6.02 -10.71
N ALA A 9 0.45 6.11 -10.68
CA ALA A 9 1.23 6.01 -9.45
C ALA A 9 0.88 7.13 -8.47
N GLY A 10 0.78 8.37 -8.95
CA GLY A 10 0.36 9.51 -8.14
C GLY A 10 -1.05 9.33 -7.56
N PHE A 11 -2.01 8.88 -8.39
CA PHE A 11 -3.35 8.55 -7.89
C PHE A 11 -3.33 7.42 -6.86
N GLY A 12 -2.53 6.38 -7.12
CA GLY A 12 -2.32 5.28 -6.18
C GLY A 12 -1.71 5.72 -4.85
N LEU A 13 -0.75 6.65 -4.87
CA LEU A 13 -0.13 7.21 -3.68
C LEU A 13 -1.16 7.91 -2.79
N VAL A 14 -1.96 8.82 -3.37
CA VAL A 14 -3.03 9.53 -2.65
C VAL A 14 -4.09 8.55 -2.14
N ALA A 15 -4.48 7.58 -2.96
CA ALA A 15 -5.42 6.53 -2.56
C ALA A 15 -4.87 5.69 -1.40
N GLY A 16 -3.57 5.38 -1.38
CA GLY A 16 -2.94 4.61 -0.30
C GLY A 16 -2.89 5.37 1.02
N VAL A 17 -2.68 6.68 0.97
CA VAL A 17 -2.79 7.56 2.16
C VAL A 17 -4.22 7.56 2.69
N ALA A 18 -5.22 7.73 1.83
CA ALA A 18 -6.62 7.68 2.25
C ALA A 18 -7.03 6.29 2.76
N LEU A 19 -6.53 5.23 2.13
CA LEU A 19 -6.80 3.84 2.52
C LEU A 19 -6.25 3.53 3.91
N GLU A 20 -5.12 4.10 4.30
CA GLU A 20 -4.55 3.91 5.63
C GLU A 20 -5.51 4.36 6.73
N HIS A 21 -6.17 5.51 6.56
CA HIS A 21 -7.18 5.98 7.50
C HIS A 21 -8.38 5.04 7.60
N VAL A 22 -8.84 4.49 6.46
CA VAL A 22 -9.93 3.51 6.43
C VAL A 22 -9.52 2.23 7.16
N ILE A 23 -8.30 1.74 6.92
CA ILE A 23 -7.76 0.56 7.60
C ILE A 23 -7.72 0.81 9.12
N ALA A 24 -7.16 1.95 9.56
CA ALA A 24 -7.05 2.32 10.96
C ALA A 24 -8.42 2.37 11.68
N LEU A 25 -9.43 2.93 11.01
CA LEU A 25 -10.80 2.96 11.50
C LEU A 25 -11.37 1.54 11.65
N VAL A 26 -11.25 0.73 10.59
CA VAL A 26 -11.76 -0.65 10.57
C VAL A 26 -11.08 -1.49 11.65
N THR A 27 -9.76 -1.38 11.82
CA THR A 27 -9.03 -2.12 12.85
C THR A 27 -9.40 -1.66 14.24
N SER A 28 -9.63 -0.36 14.46
CA SER A 28 -10.04 0.15 15.77
C SER A 28 -11.40 -0.40 16.19
N VAL A 29 -12.35 -0.48 15.24
CA VAL A 29 -13.67 -1.09 15.46
C VAL A 29 -13.56 -2.61 15.67
N ALA A 30 -12.82 -3.30 14.80
CA ALA A 30 -12.66 -4.75 14.87
C ALA A 30 -12.00 -5.23 16.18
N LEU A 31 -11.08 -4.44 16.73
CA LEU A 31 -10.39 -4.73 17.99
C LEU A 31 -11.14 -4.22 19.23
N ASN A 32 -12.32 -3.60 19.08
CA ASN A 32 -13.12 -3.04 20.18
C ASN A 32 -12.32 -2.14 21.14
N LEU A 33 -11.44 -1.29 20.61
CA LEU A 33 -10.55 -0.46 21.43
C LEU A 33 -11.31 0.61 22.25
N GLY A 34 -12.49 1.01 21.80
CA GLY A 34 -13.27 2.10 22.41
C GLY A 34 -12.75 3.52 22.08
N TYR A 35 -11.66 3.62 21.31
CA TYR A 35 -11.11 4.86 20.78
C TYR A 35 -10.51 4.62 19.39
N TYR A 36 -10.22 5.71 18.67
CA TYR A 36 -9.56 5.63 17.36
C TYR A 36 -8.05 5.43 17.53
N SER A 37 -7.52 4.31 17.05
CA SER A 37 -6.10 4.07 16.94
C SER A 37 -5.64 4.38 15.51
N PRO A 38 -4.71 5.34 15.30
CA PRO A 38 -4.33 5.80 13.97
C PRO A 38 -3.43 4.82 13.22
N CYS A 39 -2.86 3.83 13.89
CA CYS A 39 -2.02 2.79 13.29
C CYS A 39 -2.22 1.48 14.05
N LEU A 40 -1.55 0.41 13.63
CA LEU A 40 -1.59 -0.86 14.36
C LEU A 40 -1.04 -0.66 15.80
N VAL A 41 -1.82 -1.01 16.82
CA VAL A 41 -1.50 -0.78 18.24
C VAL A 41 -0.15 -1.35 18.72
N SER A 42 0.36 -2.40 18.08
CA SER A 42 1.67 -2.99 18.42
C SER A 42 2.86 -2.31 17.74
N LEU A 43 2.61 -1.41 16.80
CA LEU A 43 3.66 -0.79 15.98
C LEU A 43 4.43 0.33 16.71
N PRO A 44 3.80 1.21 17.52
CA PRO A 44 4.50 2.25 18.27
C PRO A 44 5.65 1.75 19.13
N GLU A 45 5.52 0.58 19.75
CA GLU A 45 6.58 -0.04 20.56
C GLU A 45 7.79 -0.46 19.73
N ARG A 46 7.58 -0.82 18.46
CA ARG A 46 8.66 -1.27 17.55
C ARG A 46 9.42 -0.11 16.91
N VAL A 47 8.71 0.97 16.60
CA VAL A 47 9.29 2.11 15.87
C VAL A 47 9.49 3.35 16.75
N GLY A 48 9.34 3.24 18.08
CA GLY A 48 9.69 4.31 19.02
C GLY A 48 8.68 5.47 19.06
N GLY A 49 7.39 5.18 18.87
CA GLY A 49 6.30 6.13 19.09
C GLY A 49 5.20 6.09 18.05
N GLU A 50 4.06 6.69 18.40
CA GLU A 50 2.83 6.66 17.58
C GLU A 50 3.00 7.43 16.26
N ILE A 51 3.63 8.61 16.29
CA ILE A 51 3.86 9.40 15.08
C ILE A 51 4.73 8.63 14.08
N ASN A 52 5.78 7.96 14.56
CA ASN A 52 6.65 7.18 13.67
C ASN A 52 5.91 5.96 13.11
N ALA A 53 5.07 5.31 13.92
CA ALA A 53 4.24 4.19 13.48
C ALA A 53 3.24 4.60 12.39
N VAL A 54 2.56 5.74 12.55
CA VAL A 54 1.65 6.28 11.54
C VAL A 54 2.40 6.64 10.26
N LEU A 55 3.53 7.35 10.35
CA LEU A 55 4.35 7.69 9.17
C LEU A 55 4.83 6.44 8.42
N TRP A 56 5.23 5.42 9.17
CA TRP A 56 5.69 4.14 8.61
C TRP A 56 4.55 3.41 7.88
N GLN A 57 3.39 3.30 8.52
CA GLN A 57 2.22 2.61 7.96
C GLN A 57 1.62 3.36 6.77
N MET A 58 1.50 4.69 6.87
CA MET A 58 1.09 5.58 5.78
C MET A 58 2.05 5.47 4.60
N GLY A 59 3.36 5.53 4.84
CA GLY A 59 4.39 5.41 3.81
C GLY A 59 4.33 4.07 3.08
N ALA A 60 4.19 2.96 3.81
CA ALA A 60 4.08 1.63 3.24
C ALA A 60 2.81 1.46 2.39
N SER A 61 1.65 1.91 2.90
CA SER A 61 0.38 1.88 2.17
C SER A 61 0.42 2.72 0.90
N ALA A 62 0.93 3.95 1.01
CA ALA A 62 1.11 4.87 -0.10
C ALA A 62 2.03 4.28 -1.19
N LEU A 63 3.15 3.67 -0.80
CA LEU A 63 4.07 3.00 -1.72
C LEU A 63 3.41 1.82 -2.43
N LEU A 64 2.75 0.93 -1.69
CA LEU A 64 2.09 -0.25 -2.27
C LEU A 64 1.02 0.17 -3.29
N CYS A 65 0.17 1.13 -2.93
CA CYS A 65 -0.89 1.61 -3.81
C CYS A 65 -0.33 2.38 -5.02
N ALA A 66 0.78 3.12 -4.87
CA ALA A 66 1.47 3.73 -5.99
C ALA A 66 2.02 2.67 -6.98
N VAL A 67 2.59 1.57 -6.47
CA VAL A 67 3.06 0.46 -7.31
C VAL A 67 1.90 -0.22 -8.03
N ILE A 68 0.79 -0.49 -7.34
CA ILE A 68 -0.45 -1.02 -7.95
C ILE A 68 -0.94 -0.08 -9.06
N GLY A 69 -1.00 1.22 -8.77
CA GLY A 69 -1.38 2.26 -9.74
C GLY A 69 -0.49 2.24 -10.97
N ALA A 70 0.84 2.27 -10.79
CA ALA A 70 1.82 2.22 -11.87
C ALA A 70 1.69 0.94 -12.73
N ALA A 71 1.64 -0.22 -12.07
CA ALA A 71 1.60 -1.54 -12.70
C ALA A 71 0.27 -1.79 -13.43
N SER A 72 -0.83 -1.14 -13.01
CA SER A 72 -2.15 -1.28 -13.67
C SER A 72 -2.14 -0.88 -15.15
N VAL A 73 -1.14 -0.10 -15.60
CA VAL A 73 -0.96 0.25 -17.02
C VAL A 73 -0.79 -1.00 -17.87
N PHE A 74 -0.13 -2.05 -17.36
CA PHE A 74 0.11 -3.28 -18.09
C PHE A 74 -1.19 -4.05 -18.40
N LEU A 75 -2.18 -3.98 -17.52
CA LEU A 75 -3.50 -4.60 -17.73
C LEU A 75 -4.22 -4.02 -18.96
N GLY A 76 -3.98 -2.73 -19.26
CA GLY A 76 -4.58 -2.03 -20.40
C GLY A 76 -3.95 -2.34 -21.76
N MET A 77 -2.83 -3.09 -21.83
CA MET A 77 -2.10 -3.34 -23.08
C MET A 77 -2.75 -4.44 -23.91
N ARG A 78 -3.77 -4.08 -24.70
CA ARG A 78 -4.58 -5.07 -25.44
C ARG A 78 -3.81 -5.94 -26.46
N ASN A 79 -2.61 -5.52 -26.84
CA ASN A 79 -1.75 -6.24 -27.78
C ASN A 79 -0.97 -7.40 -27.15
N TRP A 80 -0.91 -7.49 -25.81
CA TRP A 80 -0.18 -8.55 -25.11
C TRP A 80 -1.09 -9.72 -24.75
N ARG A 81 -0.53 -10.93 -24.59
CA ARG A 81 -1.28 -12.08 -24.06
C ARG A 81 -1.76 -11.79 -22.64
N ALA A 82 -2.95 -12.28 -22.27
CA ALA A 82 -3.53 -12.05 -20.94
C ALA A 82 -2.58 -12.46 -19.81
N ARG A 83 -1.96 -13.65 -19.91
CA ARG A 83 -0.95 -14.14 -18.95
C ARG A 83 0.20 -13.15 -18.75
N THR A 84 0.74 -12.59 -19.84
CA THR A 84 1.85 -11.63 -19.77
C THR A 84 1.44 -10.33 -19.08
N ARG A 85 0.20 -9.86 -19.27
CA ARG A 85 -0.31 -8.66 -18.59
C ARG A 85 -0.44 -8.88 -17.08
N TRP A 86 -1.01 -10.02 -16.68
CA TRP A 86 -1.16 -10.37 -15.27
C TRP A 86 0.19 -10.55 -14.58
N LEU A 87 1.18 -11.15 -15.24
CA LEU A 87 2.54 -11.25 -14.70
C LEU A 87 3.21 -9.88 -14.56
N ALA A 88 3.13 -9.04 -15.60
CA ALA A 88 3.70 -7.69 -15.57
C ALA A 88 3.04 -6.78 -14.51
N PHE A 89 1.76 -7.00 -14.20
CA PHE A 89 1.06 -6.34 -13.11
C PHE A 89 1.42 -6.94 -11.74
N GLY A 90 1.33 -8.26 -11.60
CA GLY A 90 1.40 -8.96 -10.32
C GLY A 90 2.81 -9.01 -9.74
N MET A 91 3.84 -9.24 -10.56
CA MET A 91 5.23 -9.34 -10.09
C MET A 91 5.69 -8.10 -9.27
N PRO A 92 5.58 -6.86 -9.77
CA PRO A 92 6.01 -5.70 -9.00
C PRO A 92 5.18 -5.48 -7.73
N VAL A 93 3.87 -5.76 -7.78
CA VAL A 93 2.98 -5.64 -6.61
C VAL A 93 3.35 -6.65 -5.53
N VAL A 94 3.58 -7.92 -5.91
CA VAL A 94 3.97 -8.98 -4.98
C VAL A 94 5.35 -8.70 -4.38
N VAL A 95 6.33 -8.28 -5.19
CA VAL A 95 7.67 -7.92 -4.70
C VAL A 95 7.59 -6.76 -3.69
N CYS A 96 6.80 -5.73 -4.01
CA CYS A 96 6.60 -4.60 -3.09
C CYS A 96 5.92 -5.03 -1.79
N LEU A 97 4.87 -5.85 -1.88
CA LEU A 97 4.15 -6.37 -0.72
C LEU A 97 5.06 -7.24 0.16
N LEU A 98 5.84 -8.13 -0.43
CA LEU A 98 6.79 -8.97 0.31
C LEU A 98 7.88 -8.13 0.99
N ALA A 99 8.40 -7.10 0.32
CA ALA A 99 9.36 -6.18 0.91
C ALA A 99 8.76 -5.43 2.11
N ILE A 100 7.51 -4.97 2.00
CA ILE A 100 6.79 -4.34 3.11
C ILE A 100 6.62 -5.34 4.26
N VAL A 101 6.11 -6.54 4.01
CA VAL A 101 5.93 -7.57 5.05
C VAL A 101 7.25 -7.89 5.76
N LEU A 102 8.34 -8.02 5.01
CA LEU A 102 9.67 -8.25 5.57
C LEU A 102 10.10 -7.10 6.49
N LEU A 103 9.86 -5.85 6.10
CA LEU A 103 10.13 -4.67 6.92
C LEU A 103 9.31 -4.63 8.23
N TYR A 104 8.14 -5.27 8.26
CA TYR A 104 7.34 -5.39 9.49
C TYR A 104 7.78 -6.55 10.40
N LEU A 105 8.55 -7.50 9.88
CA LEU A 105 9.05 -8.68 10.61
C LEU A 105 10.43 -8.46 11.24
N LEU A 106 11.23 -7.56 10.66
CA LEU A 106 12.53 -7.12 11.19
C LEU A 106 12.36 -6.11 12.31
#